data_AF-A0A5B0D6C1-F1
#
_entry.id   AF-A0A5B0D6C1-F1
#
_cell.length_a   1.000
_cell.length_b   1.000
_cell.length_c   1.000
_cell.angle_alpha   90.00
_cell.angle_beta   90.00
_cell.angle_gamma   90.00
#
_symmetry.space_group_name_H-M   'P 1'
#
loop_
_entity.id
_entity.type
_entity.pdbx_description
1 polymer ?
#
loop_
_entity_poly.entity_id
_entity_poly.type
_entity_poly.pdbx_seq_one_letter_code
_entity_poly.pdbx_strand_id
1 'polypeptide(L)'
;MKSVALPLIALIAFAGYTVSVMLRAEQSLIDFGISLMSRPDTAQVVIDLYLLASLAGICMYRDARKRGQSRLSVAPYLLITAIFVSIGPLLYLVVRSLQDRKLRA
;
A
#
# COMPACT_ATOMS: atom_id res chain seq x y z
N MET A 1 -21.23 9.39 -3.72
CA MET A 1 -20.39 9.78 -4.87
C MET A 1 -19.01 9.15 -4.72
N LYS A 2 -18.48 8.46 -5.75
CA LYS A 2 -17.04 8.18 -5.96
C LYS A 2 -16.19 7.42 -4.91
N SER A 3 -16.74 6.69 -3.93
CA SER A 3 -15.92 6.03 -2.87
C SER A 3 -14.79 5.09 -3.34
N VAL A 4 -14.93 4.45 -4.50
CA VAL A 4 -13.89 3.57 -5.10
C VAL A 4 -12.94 4.38 -6.01
N ALA A 5 -13.45 5.44 -6.65
CA ALA A 5 -12.74 6.09 -7.75
C ALA A 5 -11.45 6.75 -7.28
N LEU A 6 -11.47 7.38 -6.10
CA LEU A 6 -10.29 8.02 -5.54
C LEU A 6 -9.15 7.02 -5.25
N PRO A 7 -9.35 5.95 -4.44
CA PRO A 7 -8.27 4.98 -4.19
C PRO A 7 -7.86 4.23 -5.45
N LEU A 8 -8.78 4.01 -6.40
CA LEU A 8 -8.46 3.37 -7.68
C LEU A 8 -7.58 4.24 -8.58
N ILE A 9 -7.94 5.51 -8.74
CA ILE A 9 -7.13 6.46 -9.53
C ILE A 9 -5.76 6.62 -8.88
N ALA A 10 -5.70 6.79 -7.55
CA ALA A 10 -4.44 6.88 -6.81
C ALA A 10 -3.60 5.61 -6.99
N LEU A 11 -4.20 4.43 -6.89
CA LEU A 11 -3.52 3.14 -7.09
C LEU A 11 -2.95 3.03 -8.50
N ILE A 12 -3.75 3.30 -9.53
CA ILE A 12 -3.31 3.20 -10.93
C ILE A 12 -2.20 4.21 -11.22
N ALA A 13 -2.39 5.48 -10.82
CA ALA A 13 -1.40 6.53 -11.06
C ALA A 13 -0.08 6.23 -10.32
N PHE A 14 -0.16 5.87 -9.03
CA PHE A 14 1.03 5.60 -8.24
C PHE A 14 1.73 4.31 -8.67
N ALA A 15 1.01 3.21 -8.89
CA ALA A 15 1.59 1.96 -9.37
C ALA A 15 2.20 2.12 -10.77
N GLY A 16 1.52 2.84 -11.68
CA GLY A 16 2.05 3.14 -13.01
C GLY A 16 3.33 3.97 -12.94
N TYR A 17 3.37 4.97 -12.06
CA TYR A 17 4.58 5.74 -11.81
C TYR A 17 5.71 4.88 -11.24
N THR A 18 5.43 4.05 -10.22
CA THR A 18 6.41 3.12 -9.64
C THR A 18 6.98 2.18 -10.68
N VAL A 19 6.15 1.57 -11.53
CA VAL A 19 6.61 0.71 -12.63
C VAL A 19 7.47 1.50 -13.62
N SER A 20 7.05 2.70 -14.01
CA SER A 20 7.84 3.55 -14.92
C SER A 20 9.20 3.92 -14.33
N VAL A 21 9.29 4.18 -13.02
CA VAL A 21 10.55 4.48 -12.34
C VAL A 21 11.42 3.23 -12.27
N MET A 22 10.85 2.07 -11.92
CA MET A 22 11.57 0.80 -11.84
C MET A 22 12.10 0.32 -13.19
N LEU A 23 11.36 0.56 -14.29
CA LEU A 23 11.81 0.23 -15.64
C LEU A 23 12.98 1.11 -16.11
N ARG A 24 13.13 2.31 -15.55
CA ARG A 24 14.23 3.24 -15.87
C ARG A 24 15.37 3.18 -14.86
N ALA A 25 15.17 2.49 -13.75
CA ALA A 25 16.16 2.39 -12.70
C ALA A 25 17.25 1.41 -13.12
N GLU A 26 18.49 1.89 -13.19
CA GLU A 26 19.66 1.01 -13.42
C GLU A 26 20.02 0.21 -12.16
N GLN A 27 19.63 0.71 -10.99
CA GLN A 27 19.88 0.06 -9.69
C GLN A 27 18.71 -0.81 -9.25
N SER A 28 19.01 -1.85 -8.45
CA SER A 28 17.97 -2.70 -7.88
C SER A 28 17.14 -1.96 -6.82
N LEU A 29 15.94 -2.47 -6.52
CA LEU A 29 15.07 -1.93 -5.47
C LEU A 29 15.75 -1.96 -4.09
N ILE A 30 16.54 -3.02 -3.82
CA ILE A 30 17.25 -3.19 -2.56
C ILE A 30 18.37 -2.16 -2.45
N ASP A 31 19.15 -1.97 -3.52
CA ASP A 31 20.23 -0.98 -3.54
C ASP A 31 19.70 0.45 -3.39
N PHE A 32 18.56 0.75 -4.03
CA PHE A 32 17.84 2.01 -3.82
C PHE A 32 17.45 2.20 -2.35
N GLY A 33 16.91 1.15 -1.71
CA GLY A 33 16.57 1.17 -0.28
C GLY A 33 17.78 1.41 0.63
N ILE A 34 18.90 0.73 0.37
CA ILE A 34 20.16 0.93 1.12
C ILE A 34 20.68 2.35 0.92
N SER A 35 20.61 2.88 -0.30
CA SER A 35 21.02 4.25 -0.62
C SER A 35 20.20 5.28 0.16
N LEU A 36 18.87 5.10 0.24
CA LEU A 36 17.99 5.94 1.06
C LEU A 36 18.31 5.85 2.56
N MET A 37 18.68 4.67 3.06
CA MET A 37 19.04 4.50 4.47
C MET A 37 20.45 5.02 4.80
N SER A 38 21.31 5.18 3.78
CA SER A 38 22.70 5.63 3.97
C SER A 38 22.82 7.12 4.28
N ARG A 39 21.78 7.92 3.97
CA ARG A 39 21.75 9.35 4.31
C ARG A 39 20.71 9.62 5.41
N PRO A 40 21.06 10.35 6.49
CA PRO A 40 20.17 10.54 7.63
C PRO A 40 18.84 11.22 7.29
N ASP A 41 18.86 12.17 6.37
CA ASP A 41 17.70 12.93 5.89
C ASP A 41 16.70 12.05 5.15
N THR A 42 17.16 11.19 4.23
CA THR A 42 16.28 10.26 3.52
C THR A 42 15.86 9.07 4.39
N ALA A 43 16.74 8.61 5.29
CA ALA A 43 16.43 7.53 6.22
C ALA A 43 15.25 7.90 7.15
N GLN A 44 15.19 9.15 7.63
CA GLN A 44 14.08 9.64 8.43
C GLN A 44 12.73 9.51 7.70
N VAL A 45 12.70 9.86 6.41
CA VAL A 45 11.48 9.75 5.59
C VAL A 45 11.08 8.29 5.39
N VAL A 46 12.05 7.38 5.17
CA VAL A 46 11.78 5.94 5.07
C VAL A 46 11.18 5.40 6.38
N ILE A 47 11.78 5.75 7.52
CA ILE A 47 11.28 5.33 8.84
C ILE A 47 9.84 5.82 9.07
N ASP A 48 9.58 7.11 8.82
CA ASP A 48 8.24 7.69 8.97
C ASP A 48 7.21 7.00 8.06
N LEU A 49 7.60 6.74 6.80
CA LEU A 49 6.76 6.05 5.83
C LEU A 49 6.41 4.62 6.29
N TYR A 50 7.39 3.87 6.81
CA TYR A 50 7.14 2.51 7.32
C TYR A 50 6.37 2.50 8.65
N LEU A 51 6.50 3.53 9.48
CA LEU A 51 5.66 3.71 10.66
C LEU A 51 4.20 3.93 10.26
N LEU A 52 3.94 4.82 9.28
CA LEU A 52 2.61 5.06 8.73
C LEU A 52 2.05 3.79 8.05
N ALA A 53 2.89 3.04 7.32
CA ALA A 53 2.52 1.77 6.72
C ALA A 53 2.08 0.73 7.76
N SER A 54 2.78 0.67 8.89
CA SER A 54 2.47 -0.22 10.01
C SER A 54 1.13 0.14 10.65
N LEU A 55 0.87 1.43 10.87
CA LEU A 55 -0.42 1.91 11.34
C LEU A 55 -1.54 1.58 10.35
N ALA A 56 -1.32 1.79 9.05
CA ALA A 56 -2.27 1.41 8.01
C ALA A 56 -2.54 -0.10 8.02
N GLY A 57 -1.51 -0.93 8.17
CA GLY A 57 -1.63 -2.38 8.30
C GLY A 57 -2.46 -2.80 9.52
N ILE A 58 -2.24 -2.17 10.67
CA ILE A 58 -3.05 -2.39 11.88
C ILE A 58 -4.50 -1.98 11.63
N CYS A 59 -4.74 -0.85 10.96
CA CYS A 59 -6.08 -0.41 10.58
C CYS A 59 -6.78 -1.42 9.67
N MET A 60 -6.10 -1.94 8.64
CA MET A 60 -6.62 -2.98 7.76
C MET A 60 -6.98 -4.25 8.52
N TYR A 61 -6.09 -4.70 9.42
CA TYR A 61 -6.32 -5.87 10.25
C TYR A 61 -7.53 -5.69 11.18
N ARG A 62 -7.66 -4.52 11.81
CA ARG A 62 -8.81 -4.20 12.66
C ARG A 62 -10.10 -4.11 11.85
N ASP A 63 -10.07 -3.56 10.63
CA ASP A 63 -11.22 -3.47 9.73
C ASP A 63 -11.70 -4.86 9.29
N ALA A 64 -10.78 -5.73 8.85
CA ALA A 64 -11.10 -7.12 8.50
C ALA A 64 -11.73 -7.88 9.67
N ARG A 65 -11.18 -7.72 10.89
CA ARG A 65 -11.72 -8.34 12.10
C ARG A 65 -13.12 -7.83 12.45
N LYS A 66 -13.37 -6.51 12.34
CA LYS A 66 -14.70 -5.92 12.60
C LYS A 66 -15.76 -6.42 11.62
N ARG A 67 -15.36 -6.77 10.40
CA ARG A 67 -16.24 -7.28 9.34
C ARG A 67 -16.44 -8.80 9.37
N GLY A 68 -15.90 -9.50 10.38
CA GLY A 68 -15.99 -10.95 10.50
C GLY A 68 -15.15 -11.72 9.47
N GLN A 69 -14.26 -11.03 8.74
CA GLN A 69 -13.38 -11.67 7.76
C GLN A 69 -12.17 -12.32 8.44
N SER A 70 -11.68 -13.41 7.86
CA SER A 70 -10.47 -14.08 8.34
C SER A 70 -9.26 -13.14 8.27
N ARG A 71 -8.40 -13.20 9.30
CA ARG A 71 -7.14 -12.44 9.37
C ARG A 71 -6.22 -12.74 8.17
N LEU A 72 -6.34 -13.93 7.58
CA LEU A 72 -5.62 -14.31 6.37
C LEU A 72 -6.02 -13.50 5.14
N SER A 73 -7.23 -12.90 5.14
CA SER A 73 -7.69 -12.07 4.02
C SER A 73 -6.86 -10.80 3.85
N VAL A 74 -6.29 -10.25 4.94
CA VAL A 74 -5.43 -9.05 4.87
C VAL A 74 -3.95 -9.36 4.59
N ALA A 75 -3.52 -10.61 4.77
CA ALA A 75 -2.13 -11.03 4.59
C ALA A 75 -1.51 -10.67 3.21
N PRO A 76 -2.16 -10.92 2.06
CA PRO A 76 -1.57 -10.57 0.77
C PRO A 76 -1.37 -9.06 0.63
N TYR A 77 -2.28 -8.25 1.15
CA TYR A 77 -2.13 -6.79 1.10
C TYR A 77 -1.01 -6.31 2.02
N LEU A 78 -0.83 -6.91 3.20
CA LEU A 78 0.29 -6.59 4.10
C LEU A 78 1.65 -6.95 3.49
N LEU A 79 1.73 -8.06 2.75
CA LEU A 79 2.94 -8.43 2.03
C LEU A 79 3.30 -7.41 0.95
N ILE A 80 2.29 -6.95 0.18
CA ILE A 80 2.48 -5.87 -0.80
C ILE A 80 2.88 -4.57 -0.09
N THR A 81 2.28 -4.22 1.05
CA THR A 81 2.66 -3.06 1.87
C THR A 81 4.11 -3.16 2.35
N ALA A 82 4.63 -4.34 2.68
CA ALA A 82 6.02 -4.46 3.14
C ALA A 82 7.03 -4.04 2.06
N ILE A 83 6.70 -4.28 0.80
CA ILE A 83 7.59 -4.01 -0.35
C ILE A 83 7.31 -2.62 -0.94
N PHE A 84 6.03 -2.28 -1.17
CA PHE A 84 5.63 -1.09 -1.91
C PHE A 84 4.89 -0.05 -1.07
N VAL A 85 4.79 -0.28 0.25
CA VAL A 85 4.20 0.60 1.24
C VAL A 85 2.80 1.08 0.88
N SER A 86 2.66 2.15 0.09
CA SER A 86 1.38 2.75 -0.27
C SER A 86 0.50 1.88 -1.20
N ILE A 87 1.07 0.98 -2.00
CA ILE A 87 0.27 0.14 -2.93
C ILE A 87 -0.67 -0.81 -2.18
N GLY A 88 -0.21 -1.42 -1.08
CA GLY A 88 -0.99 -2.40 -0.34
C GLY A 88 -2.29 -1.84 0.28
N PRO A 89 -2.25 -0.74 1.04
CA PRO A 89 -3.44 -0.11 1.60
C PRO A 89 -4.37 0.45 0.54
N LEU A 90 -3.84 1.02 -0.56
CA LEU A 90 -4.65 1.51 -1.67
C LEU A 90 -5.41 0.36 -2.34
N LEU A 91 -4.73 -0.76 -2.61
CA LEU A 91 -5.35 -1.95 -3.17
C LEU A 91 -6.43 -2.50 -2.24
N TYR A 92 -6.17 -2.55 -0.93
CA TYR A 92 -7.17 -2.95 0.06
C TYR A 92 -8.41 -2.07 0.02
N LEU A 93 -8.23 -0.74 -0.03
CA LEU A 93 -9.34 0.21 -0.12
C LEU A 93 -10.15 0.02 -1.40
N VAL A 94 -9.51 -0.23 -2.54
CA VAL A 94 -10.20 -0.50 -3.81
C VAL A 94 -11.03 -1.76 -3.72
N VAL A 95 -10.43 -2.89 -3.31
CA VAL A 95 -11.13 -4.18 -3.22
C VAL A 95 -12.28 -4.10 -2.22
N ARG A 96 -12.03 -3.52 -1.04
CA ARG A 96 -13.08 -3.31 -0.03
C ARG A 96 -14.23 -2.47 -0.59
N SER A 97 -13.93 -1.38 -1.28
CA SER A 97 -14.95 -0.49 -1.82
C SER A 97 -15.77 -1.15 -2.95
N LEU A 98 -15.20 -2.12 -3.68
CA LEU A 98 -15.92 -2.93 -4.66
C LEU A 98 -16.84 -3.97 -3.99
N GLN A 99 -16.37 -4.63 -2.92
CA GLN A 99 -17.18 -5.56 -2.13
C GLN A 99 -18.39 -4.86 -1.50
N ASP A 100 -18.17 -3.70 -0.90
CA ASP A 100 -19.24 -2.89 -0.29
C ASP A 100 -20.28 -2.42 -1.33
N ARG A 101 -19.89 -2.23 -2.60
CA ARG A 101 -20.83 -1.95 -3.70
C ARG A 101 -21.64 -3.19 -4.09
N LYS A 102 -21.00 -4.35 -4.20
CA LYS A 102 -21.68 -5.61 -4.56
C LYS A 102 -22.75 -6.02 -3.54
N LEU A 103 -22.55 -5.70 -2.27
CA LEU A 103 -23.51 -5.96 -1.19
C LEU A 103 -24.71 -4.99 -1.17
N ARG A 104 -24.64 -3.87 -1.89
CA ARG A 104 -25.69 -2.83 -1.93
C ARG A 104 -26.48 -2.81 -3.25
N ALA A 105 -26.05 -3.60 -4.23
CA ALA A 105 -26.72 -3.79 -5.52
C ALA A 105 -27.54 -5.07 -5.46
#